data_AF-A0A9E1NGS4-F1
#
_entry.id   AF-A0A9E1NGS4-F1
#
_cell.length_a   1.000
_cell.length_b   1.000
_cell.length_c   1.000
_cell.angle_alpha   90.00
_cell.angle_beta   90.00
_cell.angle_gamma   90.00
#
_symmetry.space_group_name_H-M   'P 1'
#
loop_
_entity.id
_entity.type
_entity.pdbx_description
1 polymer ?
#
loop_
_entity_poly.entity_id
_entity_poly.type
_entity_poly.pdbx_seq_one_letter_code
_entity_poly.pdbx_strand_id
1 'polypeptide(L)'
;MDKKALWVVFRPKDPVDLKKMRDMYMGSYPHFKDMPSLYAKTWWVDEDKNEWGAMYIFNSQKELDAYLATDRWINKIPAKYGCTPEITILDIGALLFKEKVTSGEDSWLT
;
A
#
# COMPACT_ATOMS: atom_id res chain seq x y z
N MET A 1 9.36 -5.21 -19.65
CA MET A 1 8.09 -4.71 -19.06
C MET A 1 8.43 -4.53 -17.60
N ASP A 2 8.67 -3.30 -17.17
CA ASP A 2 9.63 -3.03 -16.08
C ASP A 2 8.93 -2.60 -14.78
N LYS A 3 7.72 -3.14 -14.55
CA LYS A 3 6.97 -2.84 -13.33
C LYS A 3 7.76 -3.34 -12.12
N LYS A 4 7.71 -2.56 -11.05
CA LYS A 4 8.36 -2.88 -9.77
C LYS A 4 7.33 -2.86 -8.66
N ALA A 5 7.39 -3.84 -7.78
CA ALA A 5 6.61 -3.77 -6.56
C ALA A 5 7.44 -3.19 -5.41
N LEU A 6 6.75 -2.48 -4.53
CA LEU A 6 7.27 -1.99 -3.27
C LEU A 6 6.43 -2.63 -2.17
N TRP A 7 7.07 -3.45 -1.33
CA TRP A 7 6.50 -3.98 -0.10
C TRP A 7 6.93 -3.10 1.06
N VAL A 8 5.96 -2.63 1.85
CA VAL A 8 6.19 -1.70 2.95
C VAL A 8 5.63 -2.30 4.22
N VAL A 9 6.44 -2.37 5.26
CA VAL A 9 6.06 -2.89 6.58
C VAL A 9 6.26 -1.83 7.65
N PHE A 10 5.20 -1.55 8.41
CA PHE A 10 5.25 -0.75 9.63
C PHE A 10 5.10 -1.67 10.84
N ARG A 11 5.90 -1.43 11.87
CA ARG A 11 5.87 -2.10 13.17
C ARG A 11 5.66 -1.07 14.27
N PRO A 12 4.40 -0.67 14.53
CA PRO A 12 4.09 0.29 15.58
C PRO A 12 4.34 -0.31 16.97
N LYS A 13 4.45 0.56 17.97
CA LYS A 13 4.47 0.14 19.39
C LYS A 13 3.09 -0.24 19.89
N ASP A 14 2.08 0.49 19.44
CA ASP A 14 0.68 0.24 19.81
C ASP A 14 0.14 -0.96 19.03
N PRO A 15 -0.80 -1.72 19.62
CA PRO A 15 -1.48 -2.81 18.93
C PRO A 15 -2.19 -2.34 17.66
N VAL A 16 -1.95 -3.05 16.57
CA VAL A 16 -2.67 -2.89 15.30
C VAL A 16 -4.07 -3.45 15.44
N ASP A 17 -5.05 -2.72 14.92
CA ASP A 17 -6.47 -3.09 14.90
C ASP A 17 -6.98 -3.03 13.47
N LEU A 18 -7.45 -4.16 12.97
CA LEU A 18 -7.88 -4.32 11.58
C LEU A 18 -8.95 -3.30 11.18
N LYS A 19 -9.93 -3.06 12.06
CA LYS A 19 -11.04 -2.16 11.76
C LYS A 19 -10.55 -0.71 11.66
N LYS A 20 -9.78 -0.25 12.64
CA LYS A 20 -9.21 1.11 12.67
C LYS A 20 -8.29 1.34 11.47
N MET A 21 -7.50 0.35 11.10
CA MET A 21 -6.60 0.44 9.95
C MET A 21 -7.37 0.55 8.64
N ARG A 22 -8.44 -0.26 8.44
CA ARG A 22 -9.32 -0.15 7.27
C ARG A 22 -9.96 1.24 7.15
N ASP A 23 -10.47 1.77 8.26
CA ASP A 23 -11.04 3.12 8.31
C ASP A 23 -9.98 4.18 7.90
N MET A 24 -8.74 4.04 8.37
CA MET A 24 -7.62 4.92 8.00
C MET A 24 -7.25 4.85 6.51
N TYR A 25 -7.29 3.66 5.90
CA TYR A 25 -6.92 3.46 4.50
C TYR A 25 -7.85 4.20 3.54
N MET A 26 -9.15 4.24 3.86
CA MET A 26 -10.14 4.97 3.06
C MET A 26 -9.86 6.47 3.00
N GLY A 27 -9.35 7.07 4.09
CA GLY A 27 -8.92 8.48 4.06
C GLY A 27 -7.70 8.73 3.17
N SER A 28 -6.88 7.70 2.92
CA SER A 28 -5.71 7.80 2.05
C SER A 28 -5.99 7.41 0.60
N TYR A 29 -7.09 6.70 0.35
CA TYR A 29 -7.45 6.13 -0.96
C TYR A 29 -7.49 7.15 -2.10
N PRO A 30 -8.16 8.32 -1.97
CA PRO A 30 -8.28 9.28 -3.07
C PRO A 30 -6.93 9.76 -3.61
N HIS A 31 -5.93 9.91 -2.74
CA HIS A 31 -4.60 10.34 -3.16
C HIS A 31 -3.92 9.34 -4.11
N PHE A 32 -4.16 8.05 -3.93
CA PHE A 32 -3.52 7.00 -4.72
C PHE A 32 -4.33 6.64 -5.97
N LYS A 33 -5.64 6.83 -5.93
CA LYS A 33 -6.54 6.59 -7.06
C LYS A 33 -6.09 7.36 -8.31
N ASP A 34 -5.70 8.62 -8.12
CA ASP A 34 -5.36 9.53 -9.21
C ASP A 34 -3.85 9.63 -9.46
N MET A 35 -3.03 8.74 -8.88
CA MET A 35 -1.57 8.78 -8.97
C MET A 35 -1.08 8.07 -10.25
N PRO A 36 -0.62 8.78 -11.30
CA PRO A 36 -0.38 8.16 -12.62
C PRO A 36 0.73 7.12 -12.65
N SER A 37 1.74 7.27 -11.78
CA SER A 37 2.87 6.36 -11.67
C SER A 37 2.54 5.03 -10.99
N LEU A 38 1.39 4.95 -10.32
CA LEU A 38 0.96 3.80 -9.55
C LEU A 38 0.00 2.94 -10.38
N TYR A 39 0.44 1.72 -10.69
CA TYR A 39 -0.36 0.76 -11.44
C TYR A 39 -1.41 0.08 -10.56
N ALA A 40 -1.01 -0.31 -9.34
CA ALA A 40 -1.90 -0.92 -8.37
C ALA A 40 -1.38 -0.69 -6.95
N LYS A 41 -2.28 -0.74 -5.98
CA LYS A 41 -1.92 -0.70 -4.57
C LYS A 41 -2.96 -1.42 -3.72
N THR A 42 -2.49 -2.06 -2.66
CA THR A 42 -3.34 -2.53 -1.58
C THR A 42 -2.69 -2.26 -0.23
N TRP A 43 -3.50 -2.18 0.81
CA TRP A 43 -3.05 -2.16 2.19
C TRP A 43 -3.26 -3.54 2.82
N TRP A 44 -2.46 -3.85 3.82
CA TRP A 44 -2.55 -5.11 4.53
C TRP A 44 -2.31 -4.88 6.02
N VAL A 45 -2.82 -5.81 6.83
CA VAL A 45 -2.70 -5.87 8.28
C VAL A 45 -2.43 -7.30 8.67
N ASP A 46 -1.55 -7.49 9.64
CA ASP A 46 -1.29 -8.74 10.36
C ASP A 46 -1.31 -8.40 11.86
N GLU A 47 -2.46 -8.63 12.51
CA GLU A 47 -2.65 -8.32 13.94
C GLU A 47 -1.77 -9.23 14.82
N ASP A 48 -1.56 -10.49 14.41
CA ASP A 48 -0.76 -11.47 15.17
C ASP A 48 0.71 -11.06 15.24
N LYS A 49 1.25 -10.47 14.16
CA LYS A 49 2.61 -9.93 14.13
C LYS A 49 2.70 -8.46 14.55
N ASN A 50 1.58 -7.82 14.87
CA ASN A 50 1.49 -6.39 15.10
C ASN A 50 2.08 -5.56 13.95
N GLU A 51 1.76 -5.95 12.71
CA GLU A 51 2.29 -5.35 11.49
C GLU A 51 1.15 -4.81 10.61
N TRP A 52 1.46 -3.74 9.88
CA TRP A 52 0.60 -3.29 8.80
C TRP A 52 1.44 -2.66 7.70
N GLY A 53 0.84 -2.46 6.54
CA GLY A 53 1.61 -1.90 5.45
C GLY A 53 0.83 -1.65 4.19
N ALA A 54 1.60 -1.56 3.12
CA ALA A 54 1.06 -1.44 1.79
C ALA A 54 1.97 -2.13 0.77
N MET A 55 1.33 -2.71 -0.23
CA MET A 55 1.99 -3.20 -1.44
C MET A 55 1.64 -2.24 -2.57
N TYR A 56 2.65 -1.73 -3.25
CA TYR A 56 2.52 -0.87 -4.41
C TYR A 56 3.06 -1.61 -5.62
N ILE A 57 2.51 -1.30 -6.78
CA ILE A 57 3.04 -1.71 -8.07
C ILE A 57 3.19 -0.44 -8.91
N PHE A 58 4.41 -0.09 -9.27
CA PHE A 58 4.73 1.06 -10.11
C PHE A 58 4.82 0.67 -11.59
N ASN A 59 4.60 1.62 -12.51
CA ASN A 59 4.78 1.30 -13.94
C ASN A 59 6.24 1.08 -14.32
N SER A 60 7.19 1.61 -13.54
CA SER A 60 8.64 1.46 -13.76
C SER A 60 9.46 1.62 -12.48
N GLN A 61 10.72 1.16 -12.51
CA GLN A 61 11.72 1.44 -11.45
C GLN A 61 11.92 2.95 -11.25
N LYS A 62 12.04 3.73 -12.34
CA LYS A 62 12.24 5.18 -12.29
C LYS A 62 11.16 5.90 -11.49
N GLU A 63 9.90 5.49 -11.67
CA GLU A 63 8.77 6.08 -10.95
C GLU A 63 8.73 5.67 -9.48
N LEU A 64 9.12 4.43 -9.17
CA LEU A 64 9.29 3.98 -7.78
C LEU A 64 10.37 4.82 -7.09
N ASP A 65 11.54 4.99 -7.72
CA ASP A 65 12.65 5.77 -7.17
C ASP A 65 12.23 7.23 -6.95
N ALA A 66 11.56 7.83 -7.93
CA ALA A 66 11.03 9.19 -7.81
C ALA A 66 10.02 9.31 -6.65
N TYR A 67 9.21 8.28 -6.43
CA TYR A 67 8.26 8.23 -5.32
C TYR A 67 8.96 8.15 -3.95
N LEU A 68 9.97 7.29 -3.81
CA LEU A 68 10.75 7.16 -2.58
C LEU A 68 11.57 8.42 -2.27
N ALA A 69 11.99 9.16 -3.28
CA ALA A 69 12.70 10.43 -3.12
C ALA A 69 11.81 11.60 -2.68
N THR A 70 10.48 11.42 -2.57
CA THR A 70 9.58 12.49 -2.14
C THR A 70 9.72 12.80 -0.64
N ASP A 71 9.51 14.07 -0.27
CA ASP A 71 9.43 14.52 1.13
C ASP A 71 8.38 13.73 1.95
N ARG A 72 7.32 13.27 1.27
CA ARG A 72 6.32 12.38 1.88
C ARG A 72 6.97 11.15 2.48
N TRP A 73 7.86 10.49 1.75
CA TRP A 73 8.51 9.25 2.20
C TRP A 73 9.64 9.49 3.17
N ILE A 74 10.44 10.52 2.90
CA ILE A 74 11.62 10.82 3.70
C ILE A 74 11.20 11.33 5.09
N ASN A 75 10.21 12.23 5.16
CA ASN A 75 9.89 12.95 6.39
C ASN A 75 8.47 12.70 6.90
N LYS A 76 7.45 12.81 6.03
CA LYS A 76 6.05 12.81 6.49
C LYS A 76 5.57 11.44 6.97
N ILE A 77 5.98 10.36 6.31
CA ILE A 77 5.59 8.99 6.67
C ILE A 77 6.16 8.61 8.04
N PRO A 78 7.48 8.74 8.32
CA PRO A 78 8.02 8.46 9.65
C PRO A 78 7.40 9.33 10.75
N ALA A 79 7.23 10.64 10.48
CA ALA A 79 6.63 11.57 11.44
C ALA A 79 5.17 11.21 11.76
N LYS A 80 4.37 10.84 10.74
CA LYS A 80 2.95 10.51 10.90
C LYS A 80 2.75 9.25 11.74
N TYR A 81 3.59 8.23 11.53
CA TYR A 81 3.39 6.91 12.13
C TYR A 81 4.32 6.60 13.30
N GLY A 82 5.21 7.54 13.66
CA GLY A 82 6.17 7.38 14.75
C GLY A 82 7.18 6.24 14.54
N CYS A 83 7.23 5.67 13.33
CA CYS A 83 8.14 4.59 12.96
C CYS A 83 8.56 4.73 11.50
N THR A 84 9.82 4.39 11.23
CA THR A 84 10.33 4.27 9.87
C THR A 84 9.92 2.90 9.33
N PRO A 85 9.18 2.82 8.21
CA PRO A 85 8.82 1.54 7.64
C PRO A 85 10.04 0.83 7.05
N GLU A 86 10.00 -0.49 7.11
CA GLU A 86 10.88 -1.34 6.30
C GLU A 86 10.34 -1.39 4.88
N ILE A 87 11.22 -1.28 3.89
CA ILE A 87 10.86 -1.34 2.47
C ILE A 87 11.62 -2.45 1.76
N THR A 88 10.94 -3.12 0.84
CA THR A 88 11.54 -4.11 -0.07
C THR A 88 11.06 -3.82 -1.49
N ILE A 89 12.01 -3.70 -2.41
CA ILE A 89 11.74 -3.56 -3.85
C ILE A 89 11.80 -4.95 -4.48
N LEU A 90 10.80 -5.30 -5.27
CA LEU A 90 10.63 -6.62 -5.84
C LEU A 90 10.49 -6.55 -7.36
N ASP A 91 11.17 -7.46 -8.05
CA ASP A 91 10.82 -7.86 -9.41
C ASP A 91 9.57 -8.74 -9.36
N ILE A 92 8.58 -8.41 -10.20
CA ILE A 92 7.28 -9.08 -10.19
C ILE A 92 7.00 -9.83 -11.48
N GLY A 93 6.31 -10.96 -11.33
CA GLY A 93 5.77 -11.71 -12.45
C GLY A 93 4.49 -11.09 -13.01
N ALA A 94 3.78 -11.87 -13.84
CA ALA A 94 2.51 -11.46 -14.42
C ALA A 94 1.46 -11.14 -13.33
N LEU A 95 0.71 -10.06 -13.53
CA LEU A 95 -0.40 -9.68 -12.68
C LEU A 95 -1.71 -10.18 -13.27
N LEU A 96 -2.42 -10.99 -12.49
CA LEU A 96 -3.75 -11.47 -12.82
C LEU A 96 -4.77 -10.77 -11.92
N PHE A 97 -5.47 -9.79 -12.47
CA PHE A 97 -6.66 -9.25 -11.84
C PHE A 97 -7.85 -10.09 -12.29
N LYS A 98 -8.36 -10.94 -11.40
CA LYS A 98 -9.68 -11.55 -11.59
C LYS A 98 -10.69 -10.55 -11.05
N GLU A 99 -11.65 -10.11 -11.86
CA GLU A 99 -12.85 -9.48 -11.30
C GLU A 99 -13.50 -10.48 -10.34
N LYS A 100 -13.72 -10.08 -9.08
CA LYS A 100 -14.49 -10.87 -8.13
C LYS A 100 -15.70 -10.05 -7.66
N VAL A 101 -16.78 -10.18 -8.42
CA VAL A 101 -18.15 -9.75 -8.09
C VAL A 101 -18.79 -10.82 -7.20
N THR A 102 -19.45 -10.43 -6.13
CA THR A 102 -19.92 -11.35 -5.07
C THR A 102 -21.36 -11.09 -4.57
N SER A 103 -22.08 -10.10 -5.12
CA SER A 103 -23.52 -10.02 -5.46
C SER A 103 -23.98 -8.55 -5.59
N GLY A 104 -25.05 -8.27 -6.37
CA GLY A 104 -25.40 -6.89 -6.79
C GLY A 104 -24.36 -6.29 -7.75
N GLU A 105 -24.52 -5.04 -8.23
CA GLU A 105 -23.46 -4.40 -9.03
C GLU A 105 -22.22 -4.18 -8.13
N ASP A 106 -21.33 -5.18 -8.19
CA ASP A 106 -19.94 -5.29 -7.75
C ASP A 106 -19.61 -5.53 -6.24
N SER A 107 -20.52 -6.08 -5.42
CA SER A 107 -20.25 -6.22 -3.95
C SER A 107 -19.67 -7.56 -3.46
N TRP A 108 -18.98 -7.60 -2.30
CA TRP A 108 -18.73 -8.78 -1.42
C TRP A 108 -19.35 -8.68 -0.01
N LEU A 109 -20.13 -7.64 0.24
CA LEU A 109 -20.97 -7.44 1.41
C LEU A 109 -22.26 -6.79 0.91
N THR A 110 -23.35 -7.55 0.87
CA THR A 110 -24.69 -6.93 0.92
C THR A 110 -24.87 -6.22 2.24
#